data_AF-A0A1C4ICL1-F1
#
_entry.id   AF-A0A1C4ICL1-F1
#
_cell.length_a   1.000
_cell.length_b   1.000
_cell.length_c   1.000
_cell.angle_alpha   90.00
_cell.angle_beta   90.00
_cell.angle_gamma   90.00
#
_symmetry.space_group_name_H-M   'P 1'
#
loop_
_entity.id
_entity.type
_entity.pdbx_description
1 polymer ?
#
loop_
_entity_poly.entity_id
_entity_poly.type
_entity_poly.pdbx_seq_one_letter_code
_entity_poly.pdbx_strand_id
1 'polypeptide(L)'
;MTGLRATGGLSWFGRWLGVGAAAVTVVVAGFVTVSTTASASTGGVLADATISPVTVVGGTPAQGTVTLVSAVDADTVVVLSSTDATVLRPPAAVTVPAGATSAVFPVTTFVFSGPGEFACVNATAGGVTRTPCLNSNPSPSGPVATSVTFSAPSVGGGSPVTGTVGLSAAADGNTSLVTLVSSDPAVLSVPARVVATAGSATTAFPVTTASVASTRSVTVTATVDGGSAAGSLTITPATTPPTTDTVRITRAEWKSGILRIEATSSDPDAILEVHLASTDTFMFGLTNVGGGRYQAQHEWLDNPQRITVRSNLGGSATATT
;
A
#
# COMPACT_ATOMS: atom_id res chain seq x y z
N MET A 1 84.02 3.38 56.10
CA MET A 1 83.69 2.35 57.12
C MET A 1 82.31 2.72 57.64
N THR A 2 81.21 2.01 57.51
CA THR A 2 80.85 0.66 57.05
C THR A 2 79.31 0.78 56.99
N GLY A 3 78.64 0.70 55.84
CA GLY A 3 78.26 -0.57 55.23
C GLY A 3 77.30 -1.37 56.12
N LEU A 4 75.99 -1.30 55.88
CA LEU A 4 75.11 -2.47 55.98
C LEU A 4 73.88 -2.32 55.06
N ARG A 5 73.91 -3.07 53.95
CA ARG A 5 72.74 -3.66 53.26
C ARG A 5 72.24 -4.83 54.15
N ALA A 6 71.04 -5.40 54.09
CA ALA A 6 69.96 -5.54 53.11
C ALA A 6 68.64 -5.77 53.92
N THR A 7 67.40 -5.95 53.42
CA THR A 7 66.90 -6.82 52.33
C THR A 7 65.37 -6.67 52.25
N GLY A 8 64.79 -6.83 51.05
CA GLY A 8 63.38 -7.20 50.81
C GLY A 8 62.40 -6.01 50.76
N GLY A 9 61.47 -5.89 49.83
CA GLY A 9 60.92 -6.81 48.83
C GLY A 9 59.57 -6.21 48.41
N LEU A 10 59.21 -6.41 47.13
CA LEU A 10 58.08 -5.79 46.44
C LEU A 10 56.73 -5.88 47.17
N SER A 11 55.85 -4.89 46.99
CA SER A 11 54.58 -5.11 46.28
C SER A 11 53.76 -3.82 46.11
N TRP A 12 53.19 -3.73 44.93
CA TRP A 12 52.27 -2.70 44.47
C TRP A 12 50.88 -3.06 44.99
N PHE A 13 50.23 -2.18 45.75
CA PHE A 13 48.77 -2.13 45.87
C PHE A 13 48.35 -0.67 45.87
N GLY A 14 47.77 -0.24 44.74
CA GLY A 14 47.09 1.04 44.62
C GLY A 14 45.95 1.09 45.63
N ARG A 15 46.16 1.85 46.70
CA ARG A 15 45.17 2.11 47.73
C ARG A 15 44.15 3.09 47.17
N TRP A 16 42.89 2.67 47.13
CA TRP A 16 41.73 3.53 46.91
C TRP A 16 41.81 4.74 47.85
N LEU A 17 41.90 5.96 47.30
CA LEU A 17 41.60 7.17 48.06
C LEU A 17 40.08 7.20 48.27
N GLY A 18 39.63 6.67 49.41
CA GLY A 18 38.36 7.06 49.98
C GLY A 18 38.40 8.56 50.27
N VAL A 19 37.47 9.31 49.70
CA VAL A 19 37.29 10.73 49.99
C VAL A 19 36.81 10.84 51.45
N GLY A 20 37.74 11.13 52.37
CA GLY A 20 37.41 11.46 53.75
C GLY A 20 36.94 12.92 53.82
N ALA A 21 35.74 13.13 54.34
CA ALA A 21 35.19 14.46 54.59
C ALA A 21 36.11 15.27 55.52
N ALA A 22 36.62 16.42 55.05
CA ALA A 22 37.36 17.35 55.89
C ALA A 22 36.37 18.30 56.58
N ALA A 23 36.27 18.23 57.91
CA ALA A 23 35.55 19.21 58.71
C ALA A 23 36.42 20.47 58.90
N VAL A 24 35.90 21.63 58.53
CA VAL A 24 36.52 22.93 58.85
C VAL A 24 36.02 23.37 60.21
N THR A 25 36.92 23.65 61.16
CA THR A 25 36.57 24.17 62.49
C THR A 25 36.84 25.67 62.53
N VAL A 26 35.82 26.48 62.78
CA VAL A 26 35.94 27.92 63.06
C VAL A 26 35.64 28.14 64.54
N VAL A 27 36.58 28.74 65.29
CA VAL A 27 36.38 29.07 66.70
C VAL A 27 36.10 30.56 66.82
N VAL A 28 34.88 30.92 67.22
CA VAL A 28 34.53 32.28 67.68
C VAL A 28 33.88 32.14 69.05
N ALA A 29 34.47 32.78 70.05
CA ALA A 29 33.94 33.02 71.41
C ALA A 29 32.96 31.95 71.95
N GLY A 30 33.51 30.82 72.41
CA GLY A 30 32.84 29.98 73.42
C GLY A 30 31.73 29.03 72.95
N PHE A 31 31.34 29.03 71.67
CA PHE A 31 30.43 28.03 71.12
C PHE A 31 31.07 27.33 69.92
N VAL A 32 31.37 26.03 70.07
CA VAL A 32 31.76 25.18 68.93
C VAL A 32 30.51 24.93 68.11
N THR A 33 30.35 25.64 66.99
CA THR A 33 29.40 25.27 65.95
C THR A 33 30.11 24.31 65.00
N VAL A 34 29.79 23.02 65.10
CA VAL A 34 30.17 22.06 64.07
C VAL A 34 29.19 22.24 62.91
N SER A 35 29.57 23.04 61.93
CA SER A 35 28.90 23.00 60.63
C SER A 35 29.40 21.75 59.90
N THR A 36 28.68 20.65 60.03
CA THR A 36 28.82 19.55 59.07
C THR A 36 28.34 20.09 57.73
N THR A 37 29.25 20.37 56.81
CA THR A 37 28.89 20.40 55.39
C THR A 37 28.56 18.96 55.04
N ALA A 38 27.31 18.57 55.24
CA ALA A 38 26.77 17.40 54.58
C ALA A 38 26.97 17.64 53.09
N SER A 39 27.74 16.78 52.42
CA SER A 39 27.63 16.65 50.98
C SER A 39 26.22 16.11 50.71
N ALA A 40 25.23 16.99 50.75
CA ALA A 40 23.91 16.68 50.23
C ALA A 40 24.13 16.35 48.76
N SER A 41 23.77 15.14 48.35
CA SER A 41 23.45 14.92 46.94
C SER A 41 22.40 15.97 46.61
N THR A 42 22.78 17.01 45.86
CA THR A 42 21.90 18.16 45.59
C THR A 42 20.68 17.76 44.76
N GLY A 43 20.65 16.53 44.22
CA GLY A 43 19.49 15.93 43.55
C GLY A 43 18.82 14.84 44.39
N GLY A 44 17.52 14.65 44.16
CA GLY A 44 16.72 13.61 44.78
C GLY A 44 17.12 12.19 44.36
N VAL A 45 16.85 11.23 45.25
CA VAL A 45 17.05 9.80 45.02
C VAL A 45 15.77 9.18 44.47
N LEU A 46 15.88 8.37 43.43
CA LEU A 46 14.74 7.70 42.82
C LEU A 46 14.18 6.62 43.76
N ALA A 47 12.91 6.74 44.13
CA ALA A 47 12.18 5.71 44.85
C ALA A 47 11.65 4.65 43.88
N ASP A 48 10.98 5.09 42.82
CA ASP A 48 10.26 4.23 41.89
C ASP A 48 10.21 4.83 40.47
N ALA A 49 9.99 3.96 39.49
CA ALA A 49 9.65 4.35 38.13
C ALA A 49 8.68 3.33 37.54
N THR A 50 7.60 3.82 36.94
CA THR A 50 6.52 3.00 36.37
C THR A 50 6.23 3.40 34.93
N ILE A 51 5.63 2.49 34.17
CA ILE A 51 5.10 2.75 32.82
C ILE A 51 3.66 2.25 32.79
N SER A 52 2.77 3.04 32.19
CA SER A 52 1.38 2.68 31.97
C SER A 52 0.91 3.14 30.58
N PRO A 53 0.20 2.28 29.82
CA PRO A 53 -0.05 0.86 30.13
C PRO A 53 1.22 -0.01 29.97
N VAL A 54 1.28 -1.14 30.68
CA VAL A 54 2.41 -2.10 30.61
C VAL A 54 2.35 -3.02 29.38
N THR A 55 1.23 -3.00 28.67
CA THR A 55 1.06 -3.69 27.38
C THR A 55 0.47 -2.71 26.38
N VAL A 56 1.09 -2.60 25.22
CA VAL A 56 0.72 -1.69 24.13
C VAL A 56 0.79 -2.41 22.80
N VAL A 57 0.11 -1.88 21.79
CA VAL A 57 0.37 -2.25 20.39
C VAL A 57 1.48 -1.32 19.88
N GLY A 58 2.47 -1.86 19.15
CA GLY A 58 3.54 -1.05 18.57
C GLY A 58 3.00 0.16 17.80
N GLY A 59 3.57 1.34 18.06
CA GLY A 59 3.09 2.62 17.53
C GLY A 59 2.09 3.37 18.42
N THR A 60 1.57 2.74 19.48
CA THR A 60 0.73 3.42 20.48
C THR A 60 1.59 3.97 21.63
N PRO A 61 1.41 5.25 22.03
CA PRO A 61 2.23 5.86 23.07
C PRO A 61 1.90 5.29 24.45
N ALA A 62 2.92 5.22 25.31
CA ALA A 62 2.77 4.97 26.75
C ALA A 62 3.25 6.17 27.56
N GLN A 63 2.94 6.21 28.86
CA GLN A 63 3.48 7.20 29.78
C GLN A 63 4.31 6.54 30.87
N GLY A 64 5.47 7.11 31.13
CA GLY A 64 6.30 6.79 32.28
C GLY A 64 6.12 7.80 33.41
N THR A 65 6.23 7.35 34.65
CA THR A 65 6.24 8.21 35.85
C THR A 65 7.45 7.87 36.70
N VAL A 66 8.22 8.87 37.12
CA VAL A 66 9.31 8.75 38.08
C VAL A 66 8.89 9.35 39.41
N THR A 67 9.29 8.72 40.52
CA THR A 67 8.98 9.18 41.88
C THR A 67 10.24 9.18 42.73
N LEU A 68 10.52 10.29 43.41
CA LEU A 68 11.62 10.45 44.36
C LEU A 68 11.23 9.96 45.76
N VAL A 69 12.21 9.62 46.58
CA VAL A 69 12.00 9.20 47.99
C VAL A 69 11.36 10.31 48.82
N SER A 70 11.71 11.56 48.54
CA SER A 70 11.16 12.76 49.16
C SER A 70 11.28 13.96 48.22
N ALA A 71 10.56 15.03 48.50
CA ALA A 71 10.77 16.31 47.82
C ALA A 71 12.17 16.85 48.16
N VAL A 72 12.74 17.60 47.23
CA VAL A 72 14.05 18.26 47.37
C VAL A 72 13.97 19.71 46.91
N ASP A 73 14.84 20.57 47.45
CA ASP A 73 14.79 22.02 47.23
C ASP A 73 15.39 22.47 45.87
N ALA A 74 15.78 21.53 45.01
CA ALA A 74 16.34 21.78 43.69
C ALA A 74 15.77 20.82 42.64
N ASP A 75 15.81 21.23 41.37
CA ASP A 75 15.40 20.39 40.25
C ASP A 75 16.25 19.10 40.20
N THR A 76 15.58 17.96 40.06
CA THR A 76 16.24 16.65 39.93
C THR A 76 16.10 16.14 38.51
N VAL A 77 17.21 16.05 37.80
CA VAL A 77 17.26 15.45 36.45
C VAL A 77 17.36 13.93 36.57
N VAL A 78 16.38 13.24 36.00
CA VAL A 78 16.38 11.79 35.85
C VAL A 78 16.82 11.43 34.43
N VAL A 79 17.93 10.73 34.31
CA VAL A 79 18.46 10.28 33.01
C VAL A 79 17.73 9.01 32.60
N LEU A 80 17.24 8.99 31.36
CA LEU A 80 16.46 7.89 30.81
C LEU A 80 17.21 7.23 29.65
N SER A 81 17.15 5.91 29.55
CA SER A 81 17.66 5.17 28.40
C SER A 81 16.76 3.97 28.09
N SER A 82 16.67 3.58 26.81
CA SER A 82 15.95 2.38 26.40
C SER A 82 16.88 1.17 26.36
N THR A 83 16.40 0.01 26.78
CA THR A 83 17.11 -1.27 26.54
C THR A 83 17.05 -1.70 25.08
N ASP A 84 15.99 -1.29 24.37
CA ASP A 84 15.85 -1.51 22.93
C ASP A 84 15.18 -0.31 22.25
N ALA A 85 15.98 0.43 21.49
CA ALA A 85 15.55 1.64 20.82
C ALA A 85 14.84 1.39 19.47
N THR A 86 14.76 0.14 18.99
CA THR A 86 13.87 -0.21 17.87
C THR A 86 12.44 -0.46 18.34
N VAL A 87 12.23 -0.80 19.63
CA VAL A 87 10.92 -1.05 20.23
C VAL A 87 10.32 0.22 20.84
N LEU A 88 11.07 0.92 21.69
CA LEU A 88 10.61 2.13 22.38
C LEU A 88 11.71 3.16 22.58
N ARG A 89 11.32 4.44 22.65
CA ARG A 89 12.21 5.57 22.94
C ARG A 89 11.55 6.55 23.93
N PRO A 90 12.11 6.71 25.14
CA PRO A 90 11.82 7.86 25.99
C PRO A 90 12.64 9.09 25.54
N PRO A 91 12.33 10.30 26.04
CA PRO A 91 13.26 11.42 26.07
C PRO A 91 14.57 11.02 26.76
N ALA A 92 15.68 11.71 26.50
CA ALA A 92 16.97 11.42 27.13
C ALA A 92 16.98 11.70 28.65
N ALA A 93 16.13 12.62 29.11
CA ALA A 93 15.95 12.93 30.52
C ALA A 93 14.56 13.52 30.78
N VAL A 94 14.13 13.43 32.04
CA VAL A 94 12.96 14.13 32.59
C VAL A 94 13.38 14.87 33.85
N THR A 95 12.82 16.07 34.09
CA THR A 95 13.14 16.86 35.28
C THR A 95 11.99 16.80 36.27
N VAL A 96 12.27 16.42 37.52
CA VAL A 96 11.36 16.59 38.65
C VAL A 96 11.63 17.97 39.25
N PRO A 97 10.68 18.92 39.19
CA PRO A 97 10.89 20.27 39.69
C PRO A 97 11.16 20.30 41.21
N ALA A 98 11.89 21.31 41.68
CA ALA A 98 12.07 21.56 43.11
C ALA A 98 10.74 21.56 43.87
N GLY A 99 10.70 20.91 45.03
CA GLY A 99 9.52 20.73 45.86
C GLY A 99 8.54 19.63 45.38
N ALA A 100 8.67 19.13 44.15
CA ALA A 100 7.88 18.01 43.66
C ALA A 100 8.53 16.66 44.00
N THR A 101 7.72 15.62 44.08
CA THR A 101 8.18 14.23 44.28
C THR A 101 8.09 13.39 43.02
N SER A 102 7.42 13.85 41.97
CA SER A 102 7.21 13.06 40.76
C SER A 102 7.19 13.90 39.49
N ALA A 103 7.50 13.24 38.37
CA ALA A 103 7.34 13.78 37.03
C ALA A 103 6.90 12.67 36.07
N VAL A 104 6.20 13.06 35.01
CA VAL A 104 5.78 12.16 33.93
C VAL A 104 6.61 12.42 32.68
N PHE A 105 6.78 11.38 31.86
CA PHE A 105 7.46 11.48 30.56
C PHE A 105 6.76 10.61 29.52
N PRO A 106 6.71 11.04 28.24
CA PRO A 106 6.16 10.23 27.17
C PRO A 106 7.11 9.08 26.84
N VAL A 107 6.55 7.93 26.45
CA VAL A 107 7.28 6.81 25.87
C VAL A 107 6.72 6.55 24.49
N THR A 108 7.52 6.81 23.46
CA THR A 108 7.15 6.51 22.07
C THR A 108 7.47 5.05 21.78
N THR A 109 6.50 4.29 21.25
CA THR A 109 6.73 2.93 20.75
C THR A 109 6.71 2.92 19.23
N PHE A 110 7.34 1.92 18.63
CA PHE A 110 7.44 1.78 17.18
C PHE A 110 6.63 0.58 16.68
N VAL A 111 6.16 0.68 15.45
CA VAL A 111 5.50 -0.43 14.76
C VAL A 111 6.54 -1.44 14.30
N PHE A 112 6.22 -2.72 14.47
CA PHE A 112 7.01 -3.83 13.95
C PHE A 112 6.09 -4.99 13.57
N SER A 113 6.60 -5.87 12.71
CA SER A 113 5.96 -7.12 12.29
C SER A 113 6.73 -8.30 12.87
N GLY A 114 6.05 -9.22 13.56
CA GLY A 114 6.71 -10.38 14.18
C GLY A 114 6.08 -10.80 15.51
N PRO A 115 6.77 -11.63 16.31
CA PRO A 115 6.33 -11.93 17.68
C PRO A 115 6.42 -10.68 18.57
N GLY A 116 5.63 -10.62 19.64
CA GLY A 116 5.69 -9.51 20.61
C GLY A 116 7.11 -9.26 21.15
N GLU A 117 7.44 -7.98 21.30
CA GLU A 117 8.76 -7.51 21.72
C GLU A 117 8.70 -6.87 23.11
N PHE A 118 9.77 -7.04 23.88
CA PHE A 118 9.85 -6.58 25.27
C PHE A 118 10.98 -5.58 25.42
N ALA A 119 10.69 -4.41 26.00
CA ALA A 119 11.69 -3.38 26.23
C ALA A 119 11.41 -2.62 27.53
N CYS A 120 12.48 -2.07 28.12
CA CYS A 120 12.45 -1.34 29.37
C CYS A 120 13.08 0.04 29.24
N VAL A 121 12.69 0.94 30.14
CA VAL A 121 13.33 2.25 30.32
C VAL A 121 14.15 2.21 31.59
N ASN A 122 15.46 2.41 31.51
CA ASN A 122 16.30 2.64 32.68
C ASN A 122 16.23 4.12 33.07
N ALA A 123 15.67 4.41 34.24
CA ALA A 123 15.61 5.74 34.84
C ALA A 123 16.61 5.83 35.99
N THR A 124 17.54 6.80 35.93
CA THR A 124 18.62 6.93 36.92
C THR A 124 18.66 8.32 37.53
N ALA A 125 18.58 8.40 38.86
CA ALA A 125 18.77 9.62 39.65
C ALA A 125 19.27 9.30 41.06
N GLY A 126 20.14 10.17 41.61
CA GLY A 126 20.72 9.97 42.94
C GLY A 126 21.52 8.66 43.10
N GLY A 127 22.11 8.16 42.02
CA GLY A 127 22.85 6.89 41.99
C GLY A 127 21.98 5.63 41.98
N VAL A 128 20.65 5.77 41.93
CA VAL A 128 19.70 4.65 41.87
C VAL A 128 19.11 4.55 40.47
N THR A 129 19.08 3.33 39.92
CA THR A 129 18.41 3.02 38.66
C THR A 129 17.16 2.18 38.90
N ARG A 130 16.04 2.60 38.29
CA ARG A 130 14.80 1.84 38.21
C ARG A 130 14.48 1.51 36.76
N THR A 131 13.93 0.33 36.52
CA THR A 131 13.77 -0.22 35.17
C THR A 131 12.34 -0.72 34.96
N PRO A 132 11.35 0.17 34.79
CA PRO A 132 10.03 -0.23 34.32
C PRO A 132 10.11 -0.78 32.90
N CYS A 133 9.31 -1.80 32.64
CA CYS A 133 9.23 -2.48 31.35
C CYS A 133 7.80 -2.49 30.83
N LEU A 134 7.69 -2.59 29.51
CA LEU A 134 6.43 -2.85 28.84
C LEU A 134 6.59 -3.98 27.81
N ASN A 135 5.47 -4.64 27.50
CA ASN A 135 5.36 -5.53 26.36
C ASN A 135 4.72 -4.77 25.21
N SER A 136 5.44 -4.67 24.09
CA SER A 136 4.91 -4.14 22.85
C SER A 136 4.46 -5.32 22.00
N ASN A 137 3.16 -5.46 21.82
CA ASN A 137 2.61 -6.41 20.87
C ASN A 137 2.84 -5.90 19.44
N PRO A 138 3.03 -6.79 18.45
CA PRO A 138 3.09 -6.38 17.06
C PRO A 138 1.80 -5.65 16.70
N SER A 139 1.90 -4.71 15.77
CA SER A 139 0.70 -4.22 15.09
C SER A 139 0.02 -5.42 14.41
N PRO A 140 -1.32 -5.56 14.47
CA PRO A 140 -1.98 -6.64 13.74
C PRO A 140 -1.50 -6.57 12.28
N SER A 141 -0.97 -7.69 11.77
CA SER A 141 -0.67 -7.81 10.35
C SER A 141 -1.96 -7.47 9.59
N GLY A 142 -1.90 -6.52 8.67
CA GLY A 142 -3.05 -6.15 7.86
C GLY A 142 -3.65 -7.36 7.13
N PRO A 143 -4.86 -7.22 6.57
CA PRO A 143 -5.53 -8.33 5.91
C PRO A 143 -4.68 -8.90 4.77
N VAL A 144 -4.60 -10.23 4.69
CA VAL A 144 -4.01 -10.89 3.52
C VAL A 144 -5.10 -11.33 2.55
N ALA A 145 -4.79 -11.40 1.25
CA ALA A 145 -5.70 -11.94 0.25
C ALA A 145 -5.92 -13.45 0.48
N THR A 146 -7.17 -13.88 0.58
CA THR A 146 -7.55 -15.30 0.82
C THR A 146 -8.26 -15.93 -0.38
N SER A 147 -8.91 -15.12 -1.22
CA SER A 147 -9.59 -15.62 -2.42
C SER A 147 -9.74 -14.53 -3.49
N VAL A 148 -9.89 -14.97 -4.73
CA VAL A 148 -10.35 -14.14 -5.85
C VAL A 148 -11.48 -14.90 -6.53
N THR A 149 -12.64 -14.27 -6.62
CA THR A 149 -13.83 -14.85 -7.26
C THR A 149 -14.38 -13.89 -8.31
N PHE A 150 -15.19 -14.40 -9.22
CA PHE A 150 -15.85 -13.62 -10.26
C PHE A 150 -17.36 -13.84 -10.18
N SER A 151 -18.14 -12.82 -10.54
CA SER A 151 -19.60 -12.90 -10.55
C SER A 151 -20.16 -13.99 -11.47
N ALA A 152 -19.37 -14.43 -12.47
CA ALA A 152 -19.61 -15.61 -13.27
C ALA A 152 -18.29 -16.35 -13.53
N PRO A 153 -18.27 -17.70 -13.56
CA PRO A 153 -17.06 -18.47 -13.83
C PRO A 153 -16.69 -18.51 -15.32
N SER A 154 -17.63 -18.15 -16.20
CA SER A 154 -17.44 -18.09 -17.65
C SER A 154 -18.25 -16.94 -18.26
N VAL A 155 -17.66 -16.19 -19.19
CA VAL A 155 -18.31 -15.11 -19.93
C VAL A 155 -17.89 -15.09 -21.40
N GLY A 156 -18.76 -14.57 -22.28
CA GLY A 156 -18.39 -14.28 -23.66
C GLY A 156 -17.43 -13.09 -23.74
N GLY A 157 -16.39 -13.19 -24.55
CA GLY A 157 -15.42 -12.10 -24.74
C GLY A 157 -16.09 -10.79 -25.15
N GLY A 158 -15.70 -9.69 -24.51
CA GLY A 158 -16.34 -8.38 -24.64
C GLY A 158 -17.36 -8.07 -23.52
N SER A 159 -17.72 -9.06 -22.70
CA SER A 159 -18.63 -8.85 -21.57
C SER A 159 -17.88 -8.38 -20.32
N PRO A 160 -18.35 -7.35 -19.61
CA PRO A 160 -17.78 -6.96 -18.32
C PRO A 160 -18.10 -8.01 -17.24
N VAL A 161 -17.20 -8.15 -16.26
CA VAL A 161 -17.41 -8.99 -15.07
C VAL A 161 -16.97 -8.24 -13.82
N THR A 162 -17.55 -8.57 -12.68
CA THR A 162 -17.08 -8.06 -11.39
C THR A 162 -16.25 -9.15 -10.71
N GLY A 163 -15.01 -8.81 -10.36
CA GLY A 163 -14.17 -9.62 -9.49
C GLY A 163 -14.34 -9.22 -8.03
N THR A 164 -14.18 -10.17 -7.11
CA THR A 164 -14.20 -9.93 -5.66
C THR A 164 -12.99 -10.60 -5.04
N VAL A 165 -12.18 -9.81 -4.32
CA VAL A 165 -11.10 -10.31 -3.45
C VAL A 165 -11.65 -10.49 -2.05
N GLY A 166 -11.46 -11.69 -1.49
CA GLY A 166 -11.67 -11.96 -0.07
C GLY A 166 -10.40 -11.69 0.73
N LEU A 167 -10.56 -11.12 1.92
CA LEU A 167 -9.50 -10.77 2.85
C LEU A 167 -9.62 -11.61 4.13
N SER A 168 -8.50 -11.87 4.80
CA SER A 168 -8.46 -12.64 6.05
C SER A 168 -9.11 -11.91 7.23
N ALA A 169 -9.21 -10.59 7.17
CA ALA A 169 -9.83 -9.72 8.16
C ALA A 169 -10.43 -8.49 7.46
N ALA A 170 -11.20 -7.71 8.20
CA ALA A 170 -11.65 -6.40 7.75
C ALA A 170 -10.45 -5.48 7.49
N ALA A 171 -10.47 -4.73 6.39
CA ALA A 171 -9.44 -3.76 6.08
C ALA A 171 -9.52 -2.51 6.97
N ASP A 172 -8.38 -1.92 7.29
CA ASP A 172 -8.30 -0.76 8.19
C ASP A 172 -8.52 0.57 7.44
N GLY A 173 -8.82 0.50 6.14
CA GLY A 173 -9.22 1.61 5.28
C GLY A 173 -8.09 2.47 4.73
N ASN A 174 -6.99 2.63 5.47
CA ASN A 174 -5.99 3.63 5.17
C ASN A 174 -4.69 3.06 4.55
N THR A 175 -4.54 1.73 4.55
CA THR A 175 -3.27 1.07 4.17
C THR A 175 -3.44 -0.24 3.38
N SER A 176 -4.63 -0.85 3.36
CA SER A 176 -4.86 -2.15 2.72
C SER A 176 -5.03 -2.02 1.20
N LEU A 177 -3.90 -1.98 0.49
CA LEU A 177 -3.85 -1.85 -0.96
C LEU A 177 -3.77 -3.23 -1.63
N VAL A 178 -4.79 -3.56 -2.40
CA VAL A 178 -4.84 -4.80 -3.16
C VAL A 178 -4.14 -4.60 -4.49
N THR A 179 -3.05 -5.32 -4.73
CA THR A 179 -2.38 -5.37 -6.03
C THR A 179 -2.98 -6.51 -6.85
N LEU A 180 -3.39 -6.23 -8.09
CA LEU A 180 -3.99 -7.22 -8.99
C LEU A 180 -3.11 -7.42 -10.23
N VAL A 181 -2.94 -8.67 -10.64
CA VAL A 181 -2.18 -9.05 -11.83
C VAL A 181 -2.98 -10.07 -12.64
N SER A 182 -3.21 -9.77 -13.92
CA SER A 182 -3.79 -10.71 -14.88
C SER A 182 -2.68 -11.50 -15.58
N SER A 183 -2.88 -12.81 -15.78
CA SER A 183 -1.95 -13.65 -16.55
C SER A 183 -1.99 -13.37 -18.06
N ASP A 184 -3.04 -12.71 -18.56
CA ASP A 184 -3.17 -12.26 -19.95
C ASP A 184 -3.92 -10.90 -20.01
N PRO A 185 -3.21 -9.77 -19.79
CA PRO A 185 -3.80 -8.44 -19.80
C PRO A 185 -4.43 -8.01 -21.13
N ALA A 186 -4.06 -8.64 -22.25
CA ALA A 186 -4.62 -8.33 -23.57
C ALA A 186 -6.03 -8.92 -23.74
N VAL A 187 -6.36 -9.97 -22.98
CA VAL A 187 -7.65 -10.65 -23.02
C VAL A 187 -8.53 -10.28 -21.83
N LEU A 188 -7.94 -10.12 -20.65
CA LEU A 188 -8.63 -9.78 -19.40
C LEU A 188 -7.82 -8.70 -18.69
N SER A 189 -8.38 -7.50 -18.64
CA SER A 189 -7.75 -6.34 -17.98
C SER A 189 -8.44 -6.01 -16.66
N VAL A 190 -7.62 -5.74 -15.65
CA VAL A 190 -8.00 -5.34 -14.28
C VAL A 190 -7.20 -4.10 -13.87
N PRO A 191 -7.70 -3.27 -12.95
CA PRO A 191 -6.90 -2.20 -12.36
C PRO A 191 -5.67 -2.78 -11.66
N ALA A 192 -4.50 -2.16 -11.82
CA ALA A 192 -3.27 -2.64 -11.15
C ALA A 192 -3.39 -2.63 -9.62
N ARG A 193 -4.20 -1.70 -9.07
CA ARG A 193 -4.41 -1.54 -7.64
C ARG A 193 -5.86 -1.17 -7.33
N VAL A 194 -6.37 -1.70 -6.22
CA VAL A 194 -7.69 -1.36 -5.66
C VAL A 194 -7.55 -1.16 -4.16
N VAL A 195 -8.20 -0.12 -3.62
CA VAL A 195 -8.19 0.16 -2.19
C VAL A 195 -9.30 -0.64 -1.52
N ALA A 196 -8.97 -1.40 -0.47
CA ALA A 196 -9.97 -2.10 0.31
C ALA A 196 -10.73 -1.11 1.21
N THR A 197 -12.06 -1.21 1.21
CA THR A 197 -12.91 -0.34 2.02
C THR A 197 -12.71 -0.65 3.51
N ALA A 198 -12.54 0.41 4.32
CA ALA A 198 -12.44 0.31 5.77
C ALA A 198 -13.60 -0.51 6.36
N GLY A 199 -13.30 -1.45 7.25
CA GLY A 199 -14.27 -2.32 7.89
C GLY A 199 -14.78 -3.48 7.03
N SER A 200 -14.36 -3.61 5.77
CA SER A 200 -14.78 -4.69 4.87
C SER A 200 -13.73 -5.78 4.75
N ALA A 201 -14.16 -7.05 4.83
CA ALA A 201 -13.33 -8.22 4.54
C ALA A 201 -13.38 -8.62 3.05
N THR A 202 -14.02 -7.82 2.21
CA THR A 202 -14.09 -8.04 0.76
C THR A 202 -13.87 -6.75 0.00
N THR A 203 -13.28 -6.86 -1.20
CA THR A 203 -13.03 -5.74 -2.10
C THR A 203 -13.41 -6.13 -3.52
N ALA A 204 -14.36 -5.41 -4.12
CA ALA A 204 -14.76 -5.62 -5.50
C ALA A 204 -13.85 -4.84 -6.46
N PHE A 205 -13.63 -5.39 -7.66
CA PHE A 205 -12.88 -4.74 -8.71
C PHE A 205 -13.53 -4.97 -10.09
N PRO A 206 -13.50 -3.99 -10.99
CA PRO A 206 -14.01 -4.15 -12.34
C PRO A 206 -13.07 -5.02 -13.17
N VAL A 207 -13.64 -5.85 -14.04
CA VAL A 207 -12.91 -6.66 -15.02
C VAL A 207 -13.47 -6.38 -16.40
N THR A 208 -12.57 -6.13 -17.34
CA THR A 208 -12.90 -5.97 -18.76
C THR A 208 -12.33 -7.14 -19.54
N THR A 209 -13.12 -7.69 -20.48
CA THR A 209 -12.70 -8.80 -21.33
C THR A 209 -12.69 -8.38 -22.79
N ALA A 210 -11.75 -8.90 -23.57
CA ALA A 210 -11.70 -8.72 -25.02
C ALA A 210 -12.36 -9.90 -25.74
N SER A 211 -12.78 -9.69 -26.98
CA SER A 211 -13.24 -10.76 -27.87
C SER A 211 -12.09 -11.75 -28.15
N VAL A 212 -12.36 -13.04 -28.03
CA VAL A 212 -11.39 -14.11 -28.31
C VAL A 212 -11.92 -15.04 -29.41
N ALA A 213 -11.02 -15.54 -30.26
CA ALA A 213 -11.38 -16.49 -31.33
C ALA A 213 -11.61 -17.92 -30.82
N SER A 214 -11.09 -18.25 -29.65
CA SER A 214 -11.22 -19.55 -28.98
C SER A 214 -11.29 -19.36 -27.48
N THR A 215 -11.85 -20.33 -26.75
CA THR A 215 -11.96 -20.26 -25.30
C THR A 215 -10.59 -20.11 -24.64
N ARG A 216 -10.45 -19.11 -23.77
CA ARG A 216 -9.23 -18.84 -22.97
C ARG A 216 -9.56 -18.89 -21.49
N SER A 217 -8.66 -19.46 -20.69
CA SER A 217 -8.73 -19.35 -19.23
C SER A 217 -7.66 -18.37 -18.77
N VAL A 218 -8.07 -17.33 -18.05
CA VAL A 218 -7.17 -16.27 -17.57
C VAL A 218 -7.23 -16.23 -16.04
N THR A 219 -6.07 -16.18 -15.40
CA THR A 219 -5.95 -16.14 -13.94
C THR A 219 -5.67 -14.71 -13.48
N VAL A 220 -6.41 -14.25 -12.48
CA VAL A 220 -6.14 -13.00 -11.77
C VAL A 220 -5.59 -13.33 -10.39
N THR A 221 -4.43 -12.76 -10.08
CA THR A 221 -3.78 -12.89 -8.77
C THR A 221 -3.95 -11.58 -8.00
N ALA A 222 -4.42 -11.67 -6.76
CA ALA A 222 -4.49 -10.56 -5.82
C ALA A 222 -3.42 -10.71 -4.74
N THR A 223 -2.77 -9.61 -4.33
CA THR A 223 -1.76 -9.58 -3.28
C THR A 223 -2.00 -8.44 -2.31
N VAL A 224 -1.98 -8.74 -1.00
CA VAL A 224 -2.11 -7.79 0.11
C VAL A 224 -1.17 -8.22 1.23
N ASP A 225 -0.37 -7.29 1.75
CA ASP A 225 0.57 -7.50 2.88
C ASP A 225 1.41 -8.79 2.77
N GLY A 226 1.86 -9.11 1.55
CA GLY A 226 2.69 -10.29 1.23
C GLY A 226 1.93 -11.61 1.05
N GLY A 227 0.63 -11.66 1.40
CA GLY A 227 -0.23 -12.80 1.11
C GLY A 227 -0.90 -12.68 -0.27
N SER A 228 -1.02 -13.81 -0.98
CA SER A 228 -1.58 -13.85 -2.34
C SER A 228 -2.66 -14.92 -2.50
N ALA A 229 -3.70 -14.59 -3.27
CA ALA A 229 -4.71 -15.52 -3.72
C ALA A 229 -4.97 -15.35 -5.23
N ALA A 230 -5.47 -16.39 -5.89
CA ALA A 230 -5.75 -16.36 -7.32
C ALA A 230 -7.11 -16.97 -7.64
N GLY A 231 -7.71 -16.49 -8.74
CA GLY A 231 -8.96 -17.00 -9.30
C GLY A 231 -8.88 -17.02 -10.81
N SER A 232 -9.54 -17.98 -11.46
CA SER A 232 -9.59 -18.09 -12.91
C SER A 232 -10.96 -17.71 -13.47
N LEU A 233 -10.95 -17.02 -14.60
CA LEU A 233 -12.14 -16.72 -15.40
C LEU A 233 -11.99 -17.39 -16.76
N THR A 234 -13.02 -18.12 -17.19
CA THR A 234 -13.09 -18.66 -18.54
C THR A 234 -13.74 -17.63 -19.47
N ILE A 235 -13.09 -17.33 -20.57
CA ILE A 235 -13.59 -16.41 -21.59
C ILE A 235 -13.86 -17.23 -22.83
N THR A 236 -15.14 -17.38 -23.17
CA THR A 236 -15.56 -18.07 -24.41
C THR A 236 -15.56 -17.08 -25.57
N PRO A 237 -15.54 -17.57 -26.83
CA PRO A 237 -15.80 -16.71 -27.98
C PRO A 237 -17.07 -15.89 -27.79
N ALA A 238 -17.08 -14.66 -28.32
CA ALA A 238 -18.27 -13.83 -28.29
C ALA A 238 -19.43 -14.59 -28.95
N THR A 239 -20.58 -14.67 -28.26
CA THR A 239 -21.77 -15.35 -28.78
C THR A 239 -22.48 -14.56 -29.87
N THR A 240 -22.07 -13.31 -30.09
CA THR A 240 -22.42 -12.53 -31.27
C THR A 240 -21.20 -12.56 -32.20
N PRO A 241 -21.28 -13.22 -33.37
CA PRO A 241 -20.35 -12.93 -34.46
C PRO A 241 -20.32 -11.40 -34.64
N PRO A 242 -19.18 -10.76 -34.95
CA PRO A 242 -19.25 -9.39 -35.43
C PRO A 242 -20.26 -9.41 -36.59
N THR A 243 -21.36 -8.68 -36.48
CA THR A 243 -22.29 -8.50 -37.60
C THR A 243 -21.50 -7.76 -38.65
N THR A 244 -20.85 -8.53 -39.52
CA THR A 244 -20.26 -7.99 -40.74
C THR A 244 -21.41 -7.33 -41.45
N ASP A 245 -21.26 -6.03 -41.75
CA ASP A 245 -22.30 -5.32 -42.46
C ASP A 245 -22.67 -6.13 -43.72
N THR A 246 -23.96 -6.33 -43.97
CA THR A 246 -24.41 -7.10 -45.12
C THR A 246 -24.90 -6.14 -46.18
N VAL A 247 -24.16 -6.06 -47.28
CA VAL A 247 -24.57 -5.31 -48.48
C VAL A 247 -25.35 -6.23 -49.41
N ARG A 248 -26.45 -5.74 -49.97
CA ARG A 248 -27.20 -6.41 -51.04
C ARG A 248 -27.48 -5.43 -52.16
N ILE A 249 -27.08 -5.78 -53.37
CA ILE A 249 -27.45 -5.01 -54.57
C ILE A 249 -28.88 -5.40 -54.96
N THR A 250 -29.81 -4.44 -54.92
CA THR A 250 -31.19 -4.62 -55.35
C THR A 250 -31.38 -4.26 -56.81
N ARG A 251 -30.48 -3.42 -57.35
CA ARG A 251 -30.45 -3.05 -58.76
C ARG A 251 -29.04 -2.77 -59.25
N ALA A 252 -28.69 -3.33 -60.39
CA ALA A 252 -27.51 -3.00 -61.16
C ALA A 252 -27.92 -3.05 -62.63
N GLU A 253 -28.08 -1.89 -63.27
CA GLU A 253 -28.55 -1.80 -64.65
C GLU A 253 -27.72 -0.76 -65.41
N TRP A 254 -27.10 -1.19 -66.50
CA TRP A 254 -26.53 -0.30 -67.51
C TRP A 254 -27.46 -0.21 -68.71
N LYS A 255 -27.88 1.01 -69.05
CA LYS A 255 -28.75 1.27 -70.21
C LYS A 255 -28.44 2.63 -70.83
N SER A 256 -28.19 2.62 -72.14
CA SER A 256 -27.99 3.85 -72.94
C SER A 256 -26.93 4.80 -72.35
N GLY A 257 -25.79 4.27 -71.89
CA GLY A 257 -24.69 5.06 -71.33
C GLY A 257 -24.91 5.52 -69.88
N ILE A 258 -25.92 4.99 -69.19
CA ILE A 258 -26.21 5.31 -67.79
C ILE A 258 -26.14 4.04 -66.96
N LEU A 259 -25.36 4.08 -65.86
CA LEU A 259 -25.32 3.04 -64.85
C LEU A 259 -26.18 3.44 -63.66
N ARG A 260 -27.16 2.60 -63.31
CA ARG A 260 -28.04 2.75 -62.13
C ARG A 260 -27.77 1.65 -61.12
N ILE A 261 -27.46 2.05 -59.89
CA ILE A 261 -27.19 1.13 -58.79
C ILE A 261 -28.13 1.46 -57.62
N GLU A 262 -28.78 0.44 -57.09
CA GLU A 262 -29.49 0.49 -55.81
C GLU A 262 -28.97 -0.66 -54.94
N ALA A 263 -28.70 -0.37 -53.67
CA ALA A 263 -28.22 -1.34 -52.71
C ALA A 263 -28.83 -1.09 -51.31
N THR A 264 -28.83 -2.13 -50.50
CA THR A 264 -29.17 -2.05 -49.08
C THR A 264 -27.98 -2.49 -48.22
N SER A 265 -27.78 -1.84 -47.08
CA SER A 265 -26.84 -2.25 -46.03
C SER A 265 -27.62 -2.58 -44.76
N SER A 266 -27.09 -3.49 -43.94
CA SER A 266 -27.65 -3.78 -42.62
C SER A 266 -27.39 -2.66 -41.61
N ASP A 267 -26.44 -1.77 -41.91
CA ASP A 267 -26.15 -0.57 -41.16
C ASP A 267 -26.70 0.68 -41.90
N PRO A 268 -27.66 1.42 -41.30
CA PRO A 268 -28.26 2.57 -41.94
C PRO A 268 -27.30 3.76 -42.11
N ASP A 269 -26.13 3.74 -41.45
CA ASP A 269 -25.13 4.82 -41.47
C ASP A 269 -23.85 4.41 -42.23
N ALA A 270 -23.85 3.25 -42.90
CA ALA A 270 -22.74 2.81 -43.74
C ALA A 270 -22.43 3.80 -44.89
N ILE A 271 -21.17 3.78 -45.33
CA ILE A 271 -20.74 4.43 -46.57
C ILE A 271 -20.57 3.34 -47.61
N LEU A 272 -21.35 3.41 -48.70
CA LEU A 272 -21.28 2.44 -49.79
C LEU A 272 -20.54 2.99 -51.01
N GLU A 273 -19.57 2.24 -51.50
CA GLU A 273 -18.75 2.56 -52.67
C GLU A 273 -18.93 1.50 -53.76
N VAL A 274 -19.00 1.93 -55.02
CA VAL A 274 -19.09 1.06 -56.19
C VAL A 274 -17.69 0.92 -56.81
N HIS A 275 -17.28 -0.32 -57.07
CA HIS A 275 -16.02 -0.68 -57.70
C HIS A 275 -16.26 -1.56 -58.93
N LEU A 276 -15.33 -1.49 -59.89
CA LEU A 276 -15.31 -2.41 -61.03
C LEU A 276 -14.91 -3.81 -60.53
N ALA A 277 -15.69 -4.85 -60.82
CA ALA A 277 -15.42 -6.16 -60.24
C ALA A 277 -14.15 -6.84 -60.78
N SER A 278 -13.69 -6.48 -61.98
CA SER A 278 -12.52 -7.07 -62.62
C SER A 278 -11.19 -6.51 -62.12
N THR A 279 -11.15 -5.20 -61.81
CA THR A 279 -9.91 -4.49 -61.44
C THR A 279 -9.93 -3.94 -60.03
N ASP A 280 -11.06 -4.06 -59.34
CA ASP A 280 -11.32 -3.48 -58.03
C ASP A 280 -11.19 -1.95 -57.96
N THR A 281 -11.26 -1.28 -59.11
CA THR A 281 -11.09 0.16 -59.20
C THR A 281 -12.35 0.87 -58.71
N PHE A 282 -12.20 1.85 -57.81
CA PHE A 282 -13.29 2.71 -57.37
C PHE A 282 -13.95 3.44 -58.54
N MET A 283 -15.28 3.49 -58.55
CA MET A 283 -16.09 4.19 -59.55
C MET A 283 -16.74 5.43 -58.93
N PHE A 284 -17.60 5.26 -57.93
CA PHE A 284 -18.31 6.33 -57.24
C PHE A 284 -18.96 5.84 -55.93
N GLY A 285 -19.30 6.77 -55.03
CA GLY A 285 -20.09 6.48 -53.83
C GLY A 285 -21.60 6.45 -54.11
N LEU A 286 -22.35 5.68 -53.32
CA LEU A 286 -23.81 5.70 -53.31
C LEU A 286 -24.34 6.74 -52.32
N THR A 287 -25.46 7.38 -52.66
CA THR A 287 -26.14 8.31 -51.75
C THR A 287 -27.07 7.53 -50.83
N ASN A 288 -26.94 7.74 -49.52
CA ASN A 288 -27.87 7.20 -48.53
C ASN A 288 -29.23 7.90 -48.65
N VAL A 289 -30.29 7.12 -48.88
CA VAL A 289 -31.68 7.61 -49.00
C VAL A 289 -32.55 7.22 -47.80
N GLY A 290 -31.91 6.75 -46.72
CA GLY A 290 -32.54 6.42 -45.45
C GLY A 290 -32.93 4.94 -45.31
N GLY A 291 -33.00 4.47 -44.06
CA GLY A 291 -33.43 3.11 -43.74
C GLY A 291 -32.51 2.01 -44.31
N GLY A 292 -31.21 2.28 -44.42
CA GLY A 292 -30.23 1.34 -44.96
C GLY A 292 -30.29 1.19 -46.48
N ARG A 293 -30.94 2.09 -47.21
CA ARG A 293 -31.02 2.08 -48.68
C ARG A 293 -30.10 3.13 -49.29
N TYR A 294 -29.46 2.76 -50.39
CA TYR A 294 -28.47 3.56 -51.08
C TYR A 294 -28.71 3.50 -52.58
N GLN A 295 -28.51 4.63 -53.27
CA GLN A 295 -28.67 4.70 -54.72
C GLN A 295 -27.70 5.66 -55.38
N ALA A 296 -27.41 5.40 -56.65
CA ALA A 296 -26.74 6.34 -57.53
C ALA A 296 -27.12 6.09 -58.99
N GLN A 297 -27.03 7.15 -59.78
CA GLN A 297 -27.11 7.11 -61.22
C GLN A 297 -25.97 7.96 -61.78
N HIS A 298 -25.17 7.39 -62.68
CA HIS A 298 -24.05 8.10 -63.29
C HIS A 298 -23.94 7.81 -64.79
N GLU A 299 -23.43 8.77 -65.55
CA GLU A 299 -23.05 8.53 -66.95
C GLU A 299 -21.82 7.62 -66.98
N TRP A 300 -21.86 6.60 -67.83
CA TRP A 300 -20.82 5.60 -67.93
C TRP A 300 -20.77 5.03 -69.36
N LEU A 301 -19.74 5.40 -70.12
CA LEU A 301 -19.66 5.18 -71.58
C LEU A 301 -19.82 3.72 -71.99
N ASP A 302 -19.16 2.79 -71.27
CA ASP A 302 -19.12 1.37 -71.63
C ASP A 302 -19.75 0.50 -70.53
N ASN A 303 -20.51 -0.55 -70.89
CA ASN A 303 -21.10 -1.42 -69.86
C ASN A 303 -19.99 -2.11 -69.02
N PRO A 304 -19.91 -1.88 -67.69
CA PRO A 304 -18.87 -2.47 -66.84
C PRO A 304 -18.96 -4.00 -66.68
N GLN A 305 -20.04 -4.64 -67.17
CA GLN A 305 -20.36 -6.07 -67.10
C GLN A 305 -20.60 -6.60 -65.68
N ARG A 306 -19.74 -6.25 -64.71
CA ARG A 306 -19.83 -6.58 -63.29
C ARG A 306 -19.31 -5.46 -62.41
N ILE A 307 -20.05 -5.20 -61.33
CA ILE A 307 -19.69 -4.22 -60.29
C ILE A 307 -19.74 -4.86 -58.92
N THR A 308 -18.95 -4.33 -57.99
CA THR A 308 -18.96 -4.69 -56.57
C THR A 308 -19.32 -3.45 -55.76
N VAL A 309 -20.34 -3.55 -54.90
CA VAL A 309 -20.64 -2.52 -53.90
C VAL A 309 -20.00 -2.92 -52.58
N ARG A 310 -19.25 -2.02 -51.95
CA ARG A 310 -18.53 -2.22 -50.69
C ARG A 310 -19.02 -1.27 -49.63
N SER A 311 -19.10 -1.76 -48.40
CA SER A 311 -19.34 -0.97 -47.21
C SER A 311 -18.03 -0.71 -46.48
N ASN A 312 -17.87 0.50 -45.95
CA ASN A 312 -16.77 0.84 -45.04
C ASN A 312 -16.77 0.00 -43.75
N LEU A 313 -17.86 -0.71 -43.45
CA LEU A 313 -18.02 -1.62 -42.30
C LEU A 313 -17.76 -3.10 -42.67
N GLY A 314 -17.20 -3.37 -43.85
CA GLY A 314 -16.69 -4.69 -44.25
C GLY A 314 -17.62 -5.55 -45.12
N GLY A 315 -18.85 -5.11 -45.35
CA GLY A 315 -19.81 -5.78 -46.25
C GLY A 315 -19.54 -5.58 -47.73
N SER A 316 -19.87 -6.56 -48.58
CA SER A 316 -19.88 -6.33 -50.03
C SER A 316 -20.84 -7.25 -50.78
N ALA A 317 -21.25 -6.82 -51.98
CA ALA A 317 -22.00 -7.63 -52.93
C ALA A 317 -21.54 -7.34 -54.36
N THR A 318 -21.64 -8.33 -55.25
CA THR A 318 -21.29 -8.19 -56.67
C THR A 318 -22.48 -8.53 -57.54
N ALA A 319 -22.73 -7.73 -58.58
CA ALA A 319 -23.81 -7.94 -59.54
C ALA A 319 -23.34 -7.71 -60.98
N THR A 320 -24.05 -8.32 -61.94
CA THR A 320 -23.93 -8.02 -63.37
C THR A 320 -24.81 -6.82 -63.73
N THR A 321 -24.35 -5.97 -64.66
CA THR A 321 -24.95 -4.68 -65.03
C THR A 321 -25.59 -4.66 -66.41
#